data_AF-A0A4S9XEW7-F1
#
_entry.id   AF-A0A4S9XEW7-F1
#
_cell.length_a   1.000
_cell.length_b   1.000
_cell.length_c   1.000
_cell.angle_alpha   90.00
_cell.angle_beta   90.00
_cell.angle_gamma   90.00
#
_symmetry.space_group_name_H-M   'P 1'
#
loop_
_entity.id
_entity.type
_entity.pdbx_description
1 polymer ?
#
loop_
_entity_poly.entity_id
_entity_poly.type
_entity_poly.pdbx_seq_one_letter_code
_entity_poly.pdbx_strand_id
1 'polypeptide(L)'
;MSATRLTFLLLGGVLLGLLSSRIIQQYQSLPVLWSSDIFYGKQTQLSQAATPIGPSRVDDHRVSIVSVDPLVLYIQNFVTAEEASSLIKLVEGSFKPSEIWSNDGNEGKVVKEVRDSNWASPNTSEPIVQTIRARAKSFQGFDNAGDVEPLKVLKYEIGGHYNHHHDSFPEEVAKHIY
;
A
#
# COMPACT_ATOMS: atom_id res chain seq x y z
N MET A 1 18.01 -33.14 -50.11
CA MET A 1 17.61 -31.95 -50.90
C MET A 1 16.22 -31.58 -50.39
N SER A 2 15.88 -30.42 -49.83
CA SER A 2 16.50 -29.11 -49.69
C SER A 2 16.07 -28.56 -48.33
N ALA A 3 17.00 -28.00 -47.57
CA ALA A 3 16.69 -27.12 -46.47
C ALA A 3 16.29 -25.76 -47.04
N THR A 4 15.23 -25.15 -46.51
CA THR A 4 14.98 -23.73 -46.76
C THR A 4 14.67 -23.05 -45.43
N ARG A 5 15.63 -22.23 -45.01
CA ARG A 5 15.53 -21.23 -43.96
C ARG A 5 14.69 -20.04 -44.44
N LEU A 6 14.47 -19.12 -43.50
CA LEU A 6 14.23 -17.68 -43.66
C LEU A 6 12.76 -17.30 -43.90
N THR A 7 12.17 -16.27 -43.28
CA THR A 7 12.74 -15.04 -42.71
C THR A 7 11.71 -14.42 -41.76
N PHE A 8 12.15 -13.76 -40.68
CA PHE A 8 11.35 -12.76 -39.97
C PHE A 8 11.22 -11.52 -40.86
N LEU A 9 10.01 -10.97 -40.98
CA LEU A 9 9.77 -9.61 -41.47
C LEU A 9 8.85 -8.91 -40.47
N LEU A 10 9.46 -8.04 -39.66
CA LEU A 10 8.79 -6.95 -38.97
C LEU A 10 8.30 -5.96 -40.03
N LEU A 11 6.99 -5.75 -40.10
CA LEU A 11 6.40 -4.59 -40.75
C LEU A 11 5.46 -3.94 -39.74
N GLY A 12 5.89 -2.80 -39.23
CA GLY A 12 5.02 -1.86 -38.54
C GLY A 12 3.97 -1.30 -39.51
N GLY A 13 2.84 -0.88 -38.95
CA GLY A 13 1.79 -0.24 -39.74
C GLY A 13 0.44 -0.25 -39.05
N VAL A 14 0.21 0.79 -38.26
CA VAL A 14 -1.07 1.29 -37.77
C VAL A 14 -2.16 1.21 -38.85
N LEU A 15 -3.35 0.71 -38.50
CA LEU A 15 -4.59 1.07 -39.19
C LEU A 15 -5.69 1.41 -38.17
N LEU A 16 -6.14 2.66 -38.26
CA LEU A 16 -7.25 3.24 -37.53
C LEU A 16 -8.56 2.46 -37.70
N GLY A 17 -9.35 2.41 -36.63
CA GLY A 17 -10.74 1.96 -36.66
C GLY A 17 -11.73 3.05 -37.10
N LEU A 18 -12.98 2.64 -37.27
CA LEU A 18 -14.17 3.49 -37.14
C LEU A 18 -15.40 2.65 -36.78
N LEU A 19 -16.33 3.34 -36.10
CA LEU A 19 -17.72 3.02 -35.70
C LEU A 19 -17.86 2.48 -34.25
N SER A 20 -18.63 3.11 -33.35
CA SER A 20 -19.43 4.33 -33.44
C SER A 20 -19.90 4.76 -32.03
N SER A 21 -19.59 6.01 -31.68
CA SER A 21 -20.38 6.98 -30.92
C SER A 21 -21.58 6.52 -30.09
N ARG A 22 -21.49 6.67 -28.76
CA ARG A 22 -22.14 7.74 -27.96
C ARG A 22 -21.79 7.55 -26.47
N ILE A 23 -21.62 8.66 -25.75
CA ILE A 23 -21.23 8.78 -24.31
C ILE A 23 -19.72 8.92 -24.05
N ILE A 24 -19.02 9.80 -24.78
CA ILE A 24 -17.92 10.60 -24.20
C ILE A 24 -17.96 11.96 -24.91
N GLN A 25 -18.83 12.86 -24.45
CA GLN A 25 -18.86 14.23 -24.95
C GLN A 25 -19.21 15.20 -23.81
N GLN A 26 -18.38 15.21 -22.76
CA GLN A 26 -18.43 16.30 -21.77
C GLN A 26 -17.09 16.72 -21.15
N TYR A 27 -15.92 16.32 -21.67
CA TYR A 27 -14.67 16.96 -21.27
C TYR A 27 -13.67 17.03 -22.43
N GLN A 28 -13.99 17.81 -23.46
CA GLN A 28 -13.00 18.30 -24.41
C GLN A 28 -13.22 19.78 -24.71
N SER A 29 -12.63 20.61 -23.85
CA SER A 29 -12.10 21.90 -24.25
C SER A 29 -10.99 22.27 -23.27
N LEU A 30 -9.74 21.97 -23.63
CA LEU A 30 -8.67 22.96 -23.83
C LEU A 30 -7.30 22.25 -24.05
N PRO A 31 -6.41 22.84 -24.86
CA PRO A 31 -5.34 22.14 -25.57
C PRO A 31 -4.09 21.90 -24.73
N VAL A 32 -3.55 20.68 -24.79
CA VAL A 32 -2.19 20.35 -24.39
C VAL A 32 -1.24 20.79 -25.51
N LEU A 33 -0.57 21.92 -25.33
CA LEU A 33 0.63 22.25 -26.08
C LEU A 33 1.84 21.63 -25.37
N TRP A 34 2.48 20.67 -26.03
CA TRP A 34 3.82 20.21 -25.65
C TRP A 34 4.82 21.33 -25.95
N SER A 35 5.38 21.94 -24.91
CA SER A 35 6.66 22.65 -24.97
C SER A 35 7.69 21.82 -24.22
N SER A 36 8.75 21.41 -24.91
CA SER A 36 9.93 20.76 -24.32
C SER A 36 10.90 21.74 -23.65
N ASP A 37 10.58 23.04 -23.60
CA ASP A 37 11.45 24.04 -23.01
C ASP A 37 10.61 25.02 -22.19
N ILE A 38 10.83 25.00 -20.87
CA ILE A 38 10.52 25.99 -19.82
C ILE A 38 10.29 25.17 -18.56
N PHE A 39 11.38 24.83 -17.86
CA PHE A 39 11.52 24.84 -16.40
C PHE A 39 13.01 24.59 -16.05
N TYR A 40 13.90 25.32 -16.73
CA TYR A 40 15.18 25.69 -16.14
C TYR A 40 14.95 27.01 -15.42
N GLY A 41 15.11 27.04 -14.10
CA GLY A 41 15.14 28.30 -13.34
C GLY A 41 14.00 28.51 -12.35
N LYS A 42 13.86 27.61 -11.38
CA LYS A 42 13.55 28.05 -10.01
C LYS A 42 14.10 27.01 -9.04
N GLN A 43 15.29 27.29 -8.51
CA GLN A 43 15.87 26.54 -7.42
C GLN A 43 15.02 26.82 -6.18
N THR A 44 14.05 25.94 -5.91
CA THR A 44 13.38 25.89 -4.62
C THR A 44 14.48 25.59 -3.60
N GLN A 45 14.82 26.57 -2.76
CA GLN A 45 15.68 26.31 -1.60
C GLN A 45 14.92 25.37 -0.68
N LEU A 46 15.24 24.07 -0.76
CA LEU A 46 14.92 23.10 0.27
C LEU A 46 15.60 23.61 1.55
N SER A 47 14.80 24.07 2.51
CA SER A 47 15.28 24.42 3.83
C SER A 47 15.98 23.21 4.42
N GLN A 48 17.29 23.34 4.65
CA GLN A 48 18.10 22.36 5.36
C GLN A 48 17.61 22.24 6.80
N ALA A 49 16.79 21.22 7.07
CA ALA A 49 16.57 20.67 8.41
C ALA A 49 15.98 19.26 8.31
N ALA A 50 16.66 18.37 7.60
CA ALA A 50 16.49 16.93 7.80
C ALA A 50 17.89 16.37 8.01
N THR A 51 18.18 15.95 9.24
CA THR A 51 19.36 15.15 9.58
C THR A 51 19.48 14.04 8.53
N PRO A 52 20.67 13.78 7.94
CA PRO A 52 20.81 12.70 6.98
C PRO A 52 20.46 11.40 7.69
N ILE A 53 19.28 10.86 7.43
CA ILE A 53 19.02 9.45 7.67
C ILE A 53 19.98 8.77 6.71
N GLY A 54 21.05 8.17 7.25
CA GLY A 54 22.00 7.38 6.46
C GLY A 54 21.22 6.44 5.54
N PRO A 55 21.76 6.10 4.36
CA PRO A 55 21.00 5.42 3.31
C PRO A 55 20.19 4.30 3.96
N SER A 56 18.85 4.44 3.98
CA SER A 56 18.03 3.26 4.21
C SER A 56 18.54 2.29 3.16
N ARG A 57 18.92 1.08 3.60
CA ARG A 57 19.31 0.01 2.67
C ARG A 57 18.31 0.09 1.54
N VAL A 58 18.78 0.36 0.32
CA VAL A 58 17.92 0.48 -0.87
C VAL A 58 16.88 -0.62 -0.74
N ASP A 59 15.62 -0.23 -0.54
CA ASP A 59 14.56 -1.14 -0.18
C ASP A 59 14.37 -2.09 -1.38
N ASP A 60 15.07 -3.22 -1.35
CA ASP A 60 15.06 -4.23 -2.42
C ASP A 60 13.78 -5.06 -2.25
N HIS A 61 12.66 -4.40 -2.57
CA HIS A 61 11.34 -5.01 -2.58
C HIS A 61 10.88 -5.16 -4.02
N ARG A 62 10.52 -6.38 -4.37
CA ARG A 62 9.91 -6.68 -5.67
C ARG A 62 8.40 -6.56 -5.54
N VAL A 63 7.79 -5.71 -6.36
CA VAL A 63 6.34 -5.49 -6.39
C VAL A 63 5.72 -6.23 -7.57
N SER A 64 4.59 -6.89 -7.35
CA SER A 64 3.77 -7.52 -8.38
C SER A 64 2.31 -7.08 -8.25
N ILE A 65 1.67 -6.75 -9.37
CA ILE A 65 0.23 -6.44 -9.39
C ILE A 65 -0.54 -7.76 -9.42
N VAL A 66 -1.40 -7.97 -8.41
CA VAL A 66 -2.27 -9.14 -8.31
C VAL A 66 -3.64 -8.85 -8.92
N SER A 67 -4.15 -7.65 -8.71
CA SER A 67 -5.40 -7.14 -9.27
C SER A 67 -5.27 -5.65 -9.54
N VAL A 68 -5.95 -5.16 -10.57
CA VAL A 68 -6.02 -3.72 -10.90
C VAL A 68 -7.31 -3.08 -10.39
N ASP A 69 -8.38 -3.86 -10.23
CA ASP A 69 -9.67 -3.40 -9.71
C ASP A 69 -10.34 -4.50 -8.86
N PRO A 70 -10.29 -4.40 -7.51
CA PRO A 70 -9.56 -3.39 -6.75
C PRO A 70 -8.04 -3.53 -6.95
N LEU A 71 -7.28 -2.45 -6.76
CA LEU A 71 -5.82 -2.49 -6.80
C LEU A 71 -5.30 -3.37 -5.65
N VAL A 72 -4.64 -4.47 -5.98
CA VAL A 72 -3.98 -5.37 -5.02
C VAL A 72 -2.53 -5.56 -5.45
N LEU A 73 -1.61 -5.20 -4.56
CA LEU A 73 -0.16 -5.31 -4.78
C LEU A 73 0.43 -6.36 -3.84
N TYR A 74 1.25 -7.25 -4.38
CA TYR A 74 2.11 -8.13 -3.58
C TYR A 74 3.51 -7.55 -3.53
N ILE A 75 4.01 -7.27 -2.32
CA ILE A 75 5.31 -6.64 -2.10
C ILE A 75 6.21 -7.66 -1.39
N GLN A 76 7.15 -8.21 -2.14
CA GLN A 76 8.07 -9.22 -1.60
C GLN A 76 9.08 -8.57 -0.66
N ASN A 77 9.31 -9.23 0.48
CA ASN A 77 10.32 -8.85 1.47
C ASN A 77 10.12 -7.46 2.11
N PHE A 78 8.90 -6.90 2.06
CA PHE A 78 8.60 -5.56 2.61
C PHE A 78 8.95 -5.43 4.10
N VAL A 79 8.68 -6.48 4.88
CA VAL A 79 9.24 -6.69 6.23
C VAL A 79 10.14 -7.91 6.13
N THR A 80 11.42 -7.77 6.48
CA THR A 80 12.34 -8.90 6.39
C THR A 80 12.08 -9.94 7.50
N ALA A 81 12.65 -11.14 7.36
CA ALA A 81 12.51 -12.17 8.38
C ALA A 81 13.13 -11.75 9.73
N GLU A 82 14.23 -10.99 9.71
CA GLU A 82 14.90 -10.45 10.90
C GLU A 82 14.05 -9.36 11.56
N GLU A 83 13.46 -8.47 10.76
CA GLU A 83 12.56 -7.42 11.22
C GLU A 83 11.30 -8.03 11.86
N ALA A 84 10.67 -9.01 11.21
CA ALA A 84 9.53 -9.74 11.74
C ALA A 84 9.87 -10.46 13.05
N SER A 85 11.02 -11.14 13.11
CA SER A 85 11.49 -11.81 14.33
C SER A 85 11.72 -10.82 15.47
N SER A 86 12.20 -9.62 15.16
CA SER A 86 12.42 -8.55 16.13
C SER A 86 11.09 -8.00 16.67
N LEU A 87 10.11 -7.77 15.78
CA LEU A 87 8.77 -7.35 16.18
C LEU A 87 8.08 -8.37 17.09
N ILE A 88 8.17 -9.67 16.77
CA ILE A 88 7.57 -10.74 17.59
C ILE A 88 8.17 -10.76 19.00
N LYS A 89 9.49 -10.61 19.12
CA LYS A 89 10.17 -10.55 20.42
C LYS A 89 9.74 -9.35 21.25
N LEU A 90 9.56 -8.19 20.62
CA LEU A 90 9.13 -6.96 21.31
C LEU A 90 7.75 -7.08 21.95
N VAL A 91 6.88 -7.93 21.40
CA VAL A 91 5.51 -8.12 21.88
C VAL A 91 5.30 -9.42 22.63
N GLU A 92 6.36 -10.19 22.86
CA GLU A 92 6.26 -11.48 23.54
C GLU A 92 5.64 -11.30 24.94
N GLY A 93 4.66 -12.14 25.27
CA GLY A 93 3.92 -12.06 26.54
C GLY A 93 2.87 -10.95 26.63
N SER A 94 2.70 -10.10 25.59
CA SER A 94 1.71 -9.00 25.60
C SER A 94 0.47 -9.24 24.73
N PHE A 95 0.36 -10.44 24.14
CA PHE A 95 -0.77 -10.83 23.31
C PHE A 95 -2.07 -10.92 24.10
N LYS A 96 -3.11 -10.25 23.61
CA LYS A 96 -4.47 -10.35 24.14
C LYS A 96 -5.47 -10.74 23.05
N PRO A 97 -6.64 -11.32 23.39
CA PRO A 97 -7.68 -11.61 22.41
C PRO A 97 -8.05 -10.38 21.60
N SER A 98 -8.32 -10.58 20.31
CA SER A 98 -8.72 -9.50 19.41
C SER A 98 -10.20 -9.19 19.57
N GLU A 99 -10.49 -7.90 19.56
CA GLU A 99 -11.84 -7.37 19.62
C GLU A 99 -12.35 -7.08 18.20
N ILE A 100 -13.67 -7.11 18.05
CA ILE A 100 -14.41 -6.54 16.93
C ILE A 100 -15.16 -5.31 17.43
N TRP A 101 -15.18 -4.26 16.62
CA TRP A 101 -15.98 -3.07 16.90
C TRP A 101 -17.36 -3.24 16.29
N SER A 102 -18.41 -2.95 17.06
CA SER A 102 -19.77 -2.86 16.54
C SER A 102 -19.96 -1.55 15.77
N ASN A 103 -20.91 -1.56 14.82
CA ASN A 103 -21.23 -0.38 13.99
C ASN A 103 -21.75 0.82 14.80
N ASP A 104 -22.12 0.63 16.07
CA ASP A 104 -22.51 1.71 16.98
C ASP A 104 -21.30 2.37 17.68
N GLY A 105 -20.07 1.93 17.40
CA GLY A 105 -18.82 2.58 17.83
C GLY A 105 -18.48 2.41 19.31
N ASN A 106 -19.36 1.84 20.12
CA ASN A 106 -19.32 2.05 21.57
C ASN A 106 -18.35 1.12 22.32
N GLU A 107 -18.17 -0.15 21.92
CA GLU A 107 -17.28 -1.08 22.64
C GLU A 107 -16.69 -2.18 21.74
N GLY A 108 -15.39 -2.45 21.93
CA GLY A 108 -14.72 -3.62 21.38
C GLY A 108 -15.14 -4.90 22.10
N LYS A 109 -15.65 -5.90 21.37
CA LYS A 109 -16.08 -7.19 21.93
C LYS A 109 -15.27 -8.35 21.37
N VAL A 110 -14.96 -9.33 22.21
CA VAL A 110 -14.35 -10.58 21.76
C VAL A 110 -15.46 -11.52 21.29
N VAL A 111 -15.52 -11.76 19.98
CA VAL A 111 -16.50 -12.66 19.35
C VAL A 111 -15.75 -13.67 18.47
N LYS A 112 -15.47 -14.84 19.03
CA LYS A 112 -14.59 -15.85 18.43
C LYS A 112 -15.13 -16.46 17.15
N GLU A 113 -16.44 -16.43 16.94
CA GLU A 113 -17.10 -16.92 15.72
C GLU A 113 -16.85 -15.99 14.51
N VAL A 114 -16.47 -14.73 14.78
CA VAL A 114 -16.14 -13.73 13.75
C VAL A 114 -14.63 -13.59 13.63
N ARG A 115 -13.94 -13.49 14.77
CA ARG A 115 -12.50 -13.27 14.85
C ARG A 115 -11.92 -14.03 16.04
N ASP A 116 -11.14 -15.08 15.74
CA ASP A 116 -10.34 -15.81 16.71
C ASP A 116 -8.86 -15.58 16.42
N SER A 117 -8.37 -14.45 16.93
CA SER A 117 -6.96 -14.06 16.87
C SER A 117 -6.55 -13.37 18.15
N ASN A 118 -5.25 -13.35 18.43
CA ASN A 118 -4.66 -12.48 19.44
C ASN A 118 -3.90 -11.36 18.75
N TRP A 119 -3.75 -10.23 19.44
CA TRP A 119 -2.94 -9.12 18.96
C TRP A 119 -2.11 -8.49 20.06
N ALA A 120 -1.04 -7.84 19.65
CA ALA A 120 -0.23 -6.96 20.47
C ALA A 120 0.31 -5.81 19.60
N SER A 121 0.71 -4.71 20.23
CA SER A 121 1.34 -3.58 19.56
C SER A 121 2.67 -3.29 20.24
N PRO A 122 3.80 -3.31 19.52
CA PRO A 122 5.04 -2.78 20.06
C PRO A 122 4.92 -1.26 20.26
N ASN A 123 5.79 -0.68 21.08
CA ASN A 123 5.83 0.76 21.26
C ASN A 123 6.27 1.45 19.96
N THR A 124 5.60 2.54 19.59
CA THR A 124 5.93 3.35 18.42
C THR A 124 7.33 3.99 18.48
N SER A 125 7.92 4.09 19.67
CA SER A 125 9.30 4.57 19.85
C SER A 125 10.37 3.54 19.51
N GLU A 126 10.01 2.26 19.32
CA GLU A 126 10.96 1.22 18.95
C GLU A 126 11.58 1.51 17.58
N PRO A 127 12.91 1.51 17.43
CA PRO A 127 13.57 1.88 16.17
C PRO A 127 13.11 1.06 14.96
N ILE A 128 12.85 -0.23 15.16
CA ILE A 128 12.34 -1.10 14.11
C ILE A 128 10.92 -0.73 13.66
N VAL A 129 10.06 -0.32 14.62
CA VAL A 129 8.70 0.12 14.33
C VAL A 129 8.72 1.42 13.53
N GLN A 130 9.60 2.37 13.90
CA GLN A 130 9.77 3.62 13.17
C GLN A 130 10.27 3.37 11.74
N THR A 131 11.23 2.47 11.57
CA THR A 131 11.79 2.09 10.25
C THR A 131 10.70 1.54 9.33
N ILE A 132 9.93 0.55 9.80
CA ILE A 132 8.85 -0.07 9.00
C ILE A 132 7.74 0.94 8.69
N ARG A 133 7.37 1.81 9.66
CA ARG A 133 6.37 2.86 9.44
C ARG A 133 6.82 3.87 8.39
N ALA A 134 8.07 4.31 8.43
CA ALA A 134 8.63 5.23 7.44
C ALA A 134 8.64 4.61 6.04
N ARG A 135 9.04 3.33 5.93
CA ARG A 135 8.99 2.56 4.69
C ARG A 135 7.56 2.44 4.15
N ALA A 136 6.57 2.17 5.00
CA ALA A 136 5.16 2.08 4.61
C ALA A 136 4.61 3.42 4.10
N LYS A 137 4.90 4.52 4.82
CA LYS A 137 4.51 5.86 4.39
C LYS A 137 5.09 6.21 3.02
N SER A 138 6.39 5.97 2.84
CA SER A 138 7.08 6.23 1.58
C SER A 138 6.51 5.39 0.43
N PHE A 139 6.25 4.11 0.65
CA PHE A 139 5.69 3.22 -0.38
C PHE A 139 4.26 3.63 -0.79
N GLN A 140 3.43 4.03 0.16
CA GLN A 140 2.03 4.39 -0.10
C GLN A 140 1.87 5.81 -0.67
N GLY A 141 2.93 6.64 -0.67
CA GLY A 141 2.87 8.03 -1.11
C GLY A 141 2.15 8.96 -0.12
N PHE A 142 2.11 8.58 1.16
CA PHE A 142 1.37 9.28 2.22
C PHE A 142 2.22 10.31 2.97
N ASP A 143 2.94 11.16 2.23
CA ASP A 143 3.78 12.21 2.85
C ASP A 143 2.95 13.23 3.65
N ASN A 144 1.65 13.37 3.36
CA ASN A 144 0.71 14.28 4.04
C ASN A 144 -0.55 13.59 4.60
N ALA A 145 -0.69 12.26 4.49
CA ALA A 145 -1.92 11.55 4.86
C ALA A 145 -1.86 11.03 6.30
N GLY A 146 -2.04 11.94 7.27
CA GLY A 146 -2.30 11.59 8.68
C GLY A 146 -1.30 10.65 9.36
N ASP A 147 -1.68 10.17 10.53
CA ASP A 147 -0.93 9.14 11.24
C ASP A 147 -1.37 7.75 10.76
N VAL A 148 -0.40 6.96 10.28
CA VAL A 148 -0.57 5.52 10.12
C VAL A 148 -0.90 4.95 11.49
N GLU A 149 -1.98 4.16 11.59
CA GLU A 149 -2.35 3.49 12.84
C GLU A 149 -1.14 2.76 13.47
N PRO A 150 -1.09 2.61 14.81
CA PRO A 150 -0.03 1.83 15.45
C PRO A 150 0.10 0.44 14.82
N LEU A 151 1.35 -0.01 14.65
CA LEU A 151 1.63 -1.33 14.10
C LEU A 151 1.06 -2.40 15.03
N LYS A 152 0.31 -3.35 14.49
CA LYS A 152 -0.22 -4.49 15.23
C LYS A 152 0.43 -5.78 14.75
N VAL A 153 0.86 -6.62 15.68
CA VAL A 153 1.27 -8.00 15.43
C VAL A 153 0.07 -8.89 15.76
N LEU A 154 -0.40 -9.67 14.77
CA LEU A 154 -1.50 -10.60 14.92
C LEU A 154 -0.96 -12.03 15.04
N LYS A 155 -1.55 -12.81 15.96
CA LYS A 155 -1.25 -14.21 16.20
C LYS A 155 -2.52 -15.03 16.02
N TYR A 156 -2.44 -16.03 15.15
CA TYR A 156 -3.50 -17.01 14.93
C TYR A 156 -3.01 -18.37 15.45
N GLU A 157 -3.74 -18.96 16.38
CA GLU A 157 -3.52 -20.33 16.82
C GLU A 157 -4.13 -21.31 15.81
N ILE A 158 -3.94 -22.62 16.02
CA ILE A 158 -4.59 -23.65 15.20
C ILE A 158 -6.11 -23.46 15.27
N GLY A 159 -6.75 -23.27 14.10
CA GLY A 159 -8.19 -23.00 13.99
C GLY A 159 -8.58 -21.51 14.14
N GLY A 160 -7.60 -20.64 14.42
CA GLY A 160 -7.81 -19.18 14.44
C GLY A 160 -8.19 -18.64 13.07
N HIS A 161 -9.03 -17.61 13.07
CA HIS A 161 -9.60 -17.05 11.83
C HIS A 161 -10.02 -15.59 12.01
N TYR A 162 -10.28 -14.93 10.88
CA TYR A 162 -11.06 -13.69 10.84
C TYR A 162 -11.91 -13.74 9.56
N ASN A 163 -13.23 -13.68 9.73
CA ASN A 163 -14.17 -13.71 8.61
C ASN A 163 -14.00 -12.51 7.67
N HIS A 164 -14.53 -12.63 6.45
CA HIS A 164 -14.52 -11.56 5.46
C HIS A 164 -15.10 -10.25 6.03
N HIS A 165 -14.35 -9.17 5.87
CA HIS A 165 -14.70 -7.83 6.35
C HIS A 165 -14.09 -6.76 5.45
N HIS A 166 -14.46 -5.50 5.71
CA HIS A 166 -13.78 -4.34 5.16
C HIS A 166 -12.91 -3.70 6.26
N ASP A 167 -11.74 -3.21 5.87
CA ASP A 167 -10.87 -2.42 6.77
C ASP A 167 -11.42 -1.01 7.00
N SER A 168 -12.29 -0.53 6.10
CA SER A 168 -13.00 0.74 6.24
C SER A 168 -14.24 0.60 7.12
N PHE A 169 -14.51 1.62 7.91
CA PHE A 169 -15.82 1.79 8.53
C PHE A 169 -16.88 2.18 7.48
N PRO A 170 -18.14 1.79 7.67
CA PRO A 170 -19.25 2.37 6.92
C PRO A 170 -19.28 3.91 7.06
N GLU A 171 -19.72 4.61 6.02
CA GLU A 171 -19.69 6.09 5.99
C GLU A 171 -20.45 6.72 7.16
N GLU A 172 -21.54 6.09 7.59
CA GLU A 172 -22.34 6.53 8.75
C GLU A 172 -21.56 6.51 10.07
N VAL A 173 -20.57 5.62 10.22
CA VAL A 173 -19.73 5.47 11.41
C VAL A 173 -18.52 6.41 11.35
N ALA A 174 -17.93 6.58 10.15
CA ALA A 174 -16.73 7.41 9.96
C ALA A 174 -16.92 8.88 10.37
N LYS A 175 -18.15 9.41 10.32
CA LYS A 175 -18.49 10.80 10.71
C LYS A 175 -18.41 11.08 12.21
N HIS A 176 -18.24 10.06 13.05
CA HIS A 176 -18.26 10.18 14.51
C HIS A 176 -16.91 9.85 15.18
N ILE A 177 -15.88 9.50 14.40
CA ILE A 177 -14.57 9.02 14.90
C ILE A 177 -13.46 10.07 14.74
N TYR A 178 -13.71 11.16 14.01
CA TYR A 178 -12.76 12.27 13.82
C TYR A 178 -13.34 13.61 14.29
#